data_AF-A0A2N0WN32-F1
#
_entry.id   AF-A0A2N0WN32-F1
#
_cell.length_a   1.000
_cell.length_b   1.000
_cell.length_c   1.000
_cell.angle_alpha   90.00
_cell.angle_beta   90.00
_cell.angle_gamma   90.00
#
_symmetry.space_group_name_H-M   'P 1'
#
loop_
_entity.id
_entity.type
_entity.pdbx_description
1 polymer ?
#
loop_
_entity_poly.entity_id
_entity_poly.type
_entity_poly.pdbx_seq_one_letter_code
_entity_poly.pdbx_strand_id
1 'polypeptide(L)' 'MQKFITADEACEILKVSRKTLWVYVNEHRHRKALTTYRISHKKLLFCKQSVFNFIEKCKSI' A
#
# COMPACT_ATOMS: atom_id res chain seq x y z
N MET A 1 -11.78 4.11 13.53
CA MET A 1 -10.80 5.12 13.04
C MET A 1 -9.99 4.52 11.90
N GLN A 2 -10.08 5.05 10.68
CA GLN A 2 -9.14 4.67 9.62
C GLN A 2 -7.79 5.34 9.89
N LYS A 3 -6.78 4.53 10.23
CA LYS A 3 -5.41 4.99 10.43
C LYS A 3 -4.71 5.00 9.08
N PHE A 4 -4.34 6.18 8.60
CA PHE A 4 -3.48 6.34 7.44
C PHE A 4 -2.02 6.19 7.87
N ILE A 5 -1.21 5.58 7.00
CA ILE A 5 0.22 5.36 7.18
C ILE A 5 0.98 5.90 5.99
N THR A 6 2.24 6.25 6.19
CA THR A 6 3.14 6.71 5.15
C THR A 6 3.59 5.57 4.23
N ALA A 7 4.19 5.92 3.10
CA ALA A 7 4.80 4.94 2.20
C ALA A 7 5.91 4.13 2.90
N ASP A 8 6.65 4.74 3.83
CA ASP A 8 7.70 4.07 4.60
C ASP A 8 7.12 3.02 5.54
N GLU A 9 6.12 3.39 6.34
CA GLU A 9 5.42 2.43 7.21
C GLU A 9 4.76 1.31 6.40
N ALA A 10 4.21 1.62 5.22
CA ALA A 10 3.65 0.60 4.33
C ALA A 10 4.75 -0.36 3.81
N CYS A 11 5.95 0.16 3.49
CA CYS A 11 7.10 -0.64 3.10
C CYS A 11 7.56 -1.57 4.24
N GLU A 12 7.58 -1.08 5.48
CA GLU A 12 7.93 -1.88 6.66
C GLU A 12 6.94 -3.04 6.88
N ILE A 13 5.64 -2.77 6.77
CA ILE A 13 4.59 -3.79 6.92
C ILE A 13 4.68 -4.84 5.82
N LEU A 14 4.88 -4.41 4.57
CA LEU A 14 4.98 -5.30 3.41
C LEU A 14 6.36 -5.96 3.29
N LYS A 15 7.36 -5.51 4.05
CA LYS A 15 8.77 -5.89 3.95
C LYS A 15 9.32 -5.75 2.52
N VAL A 16 8.99 -4.64 1.84
CA VAL A 16 9.42 -4.35 0.47
C VAL A 16 10.06 -2.98 0.36
N SER A 17 10.81 -2.75 -0.73
CA SER A 17 11.36 -1.44 -1.03
C SER A 17 10.28 -0.45 -1.51
N ARG A 18 10.55 0.86 -1.41
CA ARG A 18 9.67 1.89 -2.00
C ARG A 18 9.45 1.71 -3.51
N LYS A 19 10.48 1.22 -4.23
CA LYS A 19 10.36 0.93 -5.67
C LYS A 19 9.35 -0.18 -5.91
N THR A 20 9.43 -1.25 -5.12
CA THR A 20 8.48 -2.37 -5.17
C THR A 20 7.07 -1.92 -4.78
N LEU A 21 6.92 -1.10 -3.73
CA LEU A 21 5.63 -0.53 -3.33
C LEU A 21 5.02 0.32 -4.46
N TRP A 22 5.83 1.10 -5.17
CA TRP A 22 5.36 1.87 -6.33
C TRP A 22 4.86 0.95 -7.45
N VAL A 23 5.57 -0.14 -7.75
CA VAL A 23 5.08 -1.15 -8.71
C VAL A 23 3.77 -1.78 -8.22
N TYR A 24 3.64 -2.04 -6.92
CA TYR A 24 2.40 -2.59 -6.36
C TYR A 24 1.19 -1.68 -6.52
N VAL A 25 1.39 -0.36 -6.40
CA VAL A 25 0.32 0.61 -6.57
C VAL A 25 -0.07 0.78 -8.05
N ASN A 26 0.89 0.74 -8.98
CA ASN A 26 0.62 1.04 -10.39
C ASN A 26 0.28 -0.20 -11.23
N GLU A 27 0.96 -1.32 -11.01
CA GLU A 27 0.98 -2.44 -11.97
C GLU A 27 0.38 -3.73 -11.40
N HIS A 28 0.44 -3.94 -10.08
CA HIS A 28 0.07 -5.22 -9.48
C HIS A 28 -1.41 -5.59 -9.69
N ARG A 29 -1.68 -6.89 -9.85
CA ARG A 29 -3.02 -7.44 -10.08
C ARG A 29 -4.02 -7.02 -9.00
N HIS A 30 -3.58 -7.01 -7.74
CA HIS A 30 -4.40 -6.63 -6.59
C HIS A 30 -4.29 -5.14 -6.20
N ARG A 31 -3.75 -4.26 -7.07
CA ARG A 31 -3.55 -2.83 -6.76
C ARG A 31 -4.81 -2.12 -6.26
N LYS A 32 -6.00 -2.52 -6.73
CA LYS A 32 -7.30 -1.99 -6.29
C LYS A 32 -7.59 -2.22 -4.80
N ALA A 33 -6.88 -3.15 -4.16
CA ALA A 33 -6.98 -3.38 -2.72
C ALA A 33 -6.16 -2.38 -1.89
N LEU A 34 -5.20 -1.68 -2.49
CA LEU A 34 -4.43 -0.62 -1.84
C LEU A 34 -5.19 0.70 -1.98
N THR A 35 -5.73 1.20 -0.87
CA THR A 35 -6.39 2.50 -0.83
C THR A 35 -5.34 3.56 -0.49
N THR A 36 -5.05 4.40 -1.47
CA THR A 36 -4.06 5.49 -1.34
C THR A 36 -4.74 6.84 -1.26
N TYR A 37 -4.25 7.71 -0.38
CA TYR A 37 -4.66 9.11 -0.28
C TYR A 37 -3.49 10.02 -0.64
N ARG A 38 -3.69 10.90 -1.62
CA ARG A 38 -2.63 11.78 -2.12
C ARG A 38 -2.69 13.11 -1.37
N ILE A 39 -1.69 13.39 -0.54
CA ILE A 39 -1.54 14.70 0.11
C ILE A 39 -0.93 15.71 -0.86
N SER A 40 0.06 15.27 -1.64
CA SER A 40 0.74 16.11 -2.64
C SER A 40 1.28 15.27 -3.78
N HIS A 41 1.88 15.92 -4.80
CA HIS A 41 2.55 15.22 -5.89
C HIS A 41 3.60 14.20 -5.41
N LYS A 42 4.24 14.46 -4.26
CA LYS A 42 5.32 13.62 -3.67
C LYS A 42 4.89 12.81 -2.45
N LYS A 43 3.82 13.18 -1.73
CA LYS A 43 3.39 12.50 -0.50
C LYS A 43 2.11 11.71 -0.72
N LEU A 44 2.22 10.40 -0.61
CA LEU A 44 1.13 9.43 -0.66
C LEU A 44 0.99 8.77 0.71
N LEU A 45 -0.24 8.71 1.22
CA LEU A 45 -0.61 7.93 2.38
C LEU A 45 -1.39 6.68 1.95
N PHE A 46 -1.37 5.67 2.79
CA PHE A 46 -2.06 4.41 2.59
C PHE A 46 -3.02 4.18 3.75
N CYS A 47 -4.22 3.67 3.48
CA CYS A 47 -5.06 3.17 4.55
C CYS A 47 -4.42 1.89 5.10
N LYS A 48 -4.08 1.86 6.39
CA LYS A 48 -3.42 0.71 7.02
C LYS A 48 -4.19 -0.60 6.81
N GLN A 49 -5.51 -0.55 6.94
CA GLN A 49 -6.38 -1.72 6.72
C GLN A 49 -6.29 -2.24 5.28
N SER A 50 -6.19 -1.33 4.30
CA SER A 50 -6.08 -1.68 2.88
C SER A 50 -4.77 -2.40 2.56
N VAL A 51 -3.67 -2.04 3.25
CA VAL A 51 -2.37 -2.72 3.12
C VAL A 51 -2.46 -4.15 3.64
N PHE A 52 -3.13 -4.39 4.78
CA PHE A 52 -3.36 -5.75 5.26
C PHE A 52 -4.28 -6.55 4.34
N ASN A 53 -5.36 -5.94 3.83
CA ASN A 53 -6.24 -6.60 2.87
C ASN A 53 -5.50 -6.97 1.57
N PHE A 54 -4.55 -6.15 1.14
CA PHE A 54 -3.69 -6.46 0.00
C PHE A 54 -2.85 -7.71 0.27
N ILE A 55 -2.22 -7.81 1.45
CA ILE A 55 -1.44 -9.00 1.87
C ILE A 55 -2.33 -10.25 1.85
N GLU A 56 -3.52 -10.18 2.43
CA GLU A 56 -4.45 -11.31 2.48
C GLU A 56 -4.88 -11.76 1.07
N LYS A 57 -5.15 -10.81 0.17
CA LYS A 57 -5.44 -11.14 -1.24
C LYS A 57 -4.25 -11.78 -1.97
N CYS A 58 -3.02 -11.37 -1.65
CA CYS A 58 -1.82 -11.99 -2.21
C CYS A 58 -1.61 -13.42 -1.69
N LYS A 59 -2.03 -13.73 -0.45
CA LYS A 59 -1.90 -15.07 0.16
C LYS A 59 -3.02 -16.03 -0.24
N SER A 60 -4.18 -15.52 -0.62
CA SER A 60 -5.36 -16.32 -1.00
C SER A 60 -5.23 -16.97 -2.39
N ILE A 61 -4.00 -17.30 -2.82
CA ILE A 61 -3.69 -18.02 -4.06
C ILE A 61 -3.85 -19.52 -3.86
#